data_AF-A0A519L007-F1
#
_entry.id   AF-A0A519L007-F1
#
_cell.length_a   1.000
_cell.length_b   1.000
_cell.length_c   1.000
_cell.angle_alpha   90.00
_cell.angle_beta   90.00
_cell.angle_gamma   90.00
#
_symmetry.space_group_name_H-M   'P 1'
#
loop_
_entity.id
_entity.type
_entity.pdbx_description
1 polymer ?
#
loop_
_entity_poly.entity_id
_entity_poly.type
_entity_poly.pdbx_seq_one_letter_code
_entity_poly.pdbx_strand_id
1 'polypeptide(L)'
;MTKKLRFTILILFIFFGNVKSQIDKNSPLFLELKKQDSLFFERGFNGCDMAYMEKTVSGDLKFYHDKGGFQDKKIFLERMKENICSNPNQKPIRKVLENTLEVFPLYNNGVLYGAIQSGDHQFYIREKNKSDVLGGQARFTTVWTKEGSNWMMRDILSYDHGAPSAPKIADNLKKLMQDNHIPTVGLGIIENGKLTEIKVYGKLNEKTSAAYNSLFNVASLTKPVTAITVLRLVSLGKWN
;
A
#
# COMPACT_ATOMS: atom_id res chain seq x y z
N MET A 1 64.10 -26.26 18.88
CA MET A 1 63.26 -26.29 17.66
C MET A 1 62.11 -27.26 17.90
N THR A 2 60.81 -27.01 17.73
CA THR A 2 59.96 -25.88 17.32
C THR A 2 58.54 -26.43 17.55
N LYS A 3 57.76 -25.90 18.50
CA LYS A 3 56.38 -26.38 18.76
C LYS A 3 55.47 -25.92 17.62
N LYS A 4 54.90 -26.83 16.83
CA LYS A 4 53.94 -26.51 15.76
C LYS A 4 52.56 -26.26 16.38
N LEU A 5 52.19 -24.99 16.46
CA LEU A 5 50.85 -24.53 16.84
C LEU A 5 49.92 -24.75 15.64
N ARG A 6 48.97 -25.69 15.75
CA ARG A 6 47.95 -25.91 14.71
C ARG A 6 46.82 -24.89 14.88
N PHE A 7 46.80 -23.87 14.03
CA PHE A 7 45.67 -22.97 13.89
C PHE A 7 44.56 -23.69 13.11
N THR A 8 43.54 -24.19 13.81
CA THR A 8 42.29 -24.64 13.18
C THR A 8 41.48 -23.40 12.84
N ILE A 9 41.51 -22.97 11.57
CA ILE A 9 40.64 -21.90 11.07
C ILE A 9 39.23 -22.48 10.94
N LEU A 10 38.36 -22.12 11.89
CA LEU A 10 36.92 -22.37 11.81
C LEU A 10 36.32 -21.34 10.85
N ILE A 11 36.13 -21.70 9.59
CA ILE A 11 35.42 -20.85 8.61
C ILE A 11 33.93 -20.88 8.97
N LEU A 12 33.47 -19.87 9.72
CA LEU A 12 32.06 -19.63 10.00
C LEU A 12 31.42 -19.03 8.72
N PHE A 13 30.87 -19.88 7.85
CA PHE A 13 30.01 -19.43 6.76
C PHE A 13 28.70 -18.88 7.35
N ILE A 14 28.66 -17.57 7.62
CA ILE A 14 27.42 -16.88 7.95
C ILE A 14 26.61 -16.79 6.65
N PHE A 15 25.74 -17.77 6.42
CA PHE A 15 24.68 -17.65 5.42
C PHE A 15 23.71 -16.56 5.88
N PHE A 16 23.89 -15.34 5.38
CA PHE A 16 22.87 -14.29 5.43
C PHE A 16 21.75 -14.64 4.43
N GLY A 17 21.02 -15.72 4.71
CA GLY A 17 19.74 -15.97 4.08
C GLY A 17 18.77 -14.91 4.54
N ASN A 18 18.27 -14.08 3.63
CA ASN A 18 17.15 -13.19 3.92
C ASN A 18 15.93 -14.07 4.18
N VAL A 19 15.72 -14.47 5.44
CA VAL A 19 14.50 -15.17 5.86
C VAL A 19 13.39 -14.15 5.82
N LYS A 20 12.69 -14.06 4.68
CA LYS A 20 11.46 -13.31 4.58
C LYS A 20 10.43 -14.02 5.45
N SER A 21 10.10 -13.40 6.58
CA SER A 21 9.07 -13.91 7.50
C SER A 21 7.67 -13.84 6.87
N GLN A 22 7.47 -12.96 5.87
CA GLN A 22 6.23 -12.93 5.09
C GLN A 22 6.16 -14.11 4.13
N ILE A 23 4.98 -14.73 4.03
CA ILE A 23 4.75 -15.84 3.11
C ILE A 23 4.64 -15.36 1.66
N ASP A 24 4.85 -16.28 0.72
CA ASP A 24 4.69 -15.99 -0.71
C ASP A 24 3.26 -15.54 -1.04
N LYS A 25 3.13 -14.57 -1.95
CA LYS A 25 1.83 -13.98 -2.35
C LYS A 25 0.92 -14.94 -3.09
N ASN A 26 1.43 -16.09 -3.56
CA ASN A 26 0.65 -17.16 -4.18
C ASN A 26 0.40 -18.32 -3.22
N SER A 27 0.85 -18.24 -1.97
CA SER A 27 0.60 -19.29 -0.97
C SER A 27 -0.90 -19.39 -0.64
N PRO A 28 -1.42 -20.59 -0.32
CA PRO A 28 -2.83 -20.77 0.02
C PRO A 28 -3.31 -19.85 1.15
N LEU A 29 -2.51 -19.71 2.21
CA LEU A 29 -2.84 -18.85 3.35
C LEU A 29 -2.88 -17.36 2.97
N PHE A 30 -1.96 -16.88 2.13
CA PHE A 30 -1.99 -15.50 1.66
C PHE A 30 -3.28 -15.22 0.87
N LEU A 31 -3.63 -16.11 -0.06
CA LEU A 31 -4.83 -15.98 -0.87
C LEU A 31 -6.11 -16.05 -0.02
N GLU A 32 -6.13 -16.92 0.99
CA GLU A 32 -7.22 -17.02 1.95
C GLU A 32 -7.40 -15.72 2.76
N LEU A 33 -6.31 -15.16 3.31
CA LEU A 33 -6.34 -13.91 4.08
C LEU A 33 -6.64 -12.69 3.20
N LYS A 34 -6.14 -12.66 1.95
CA LYS A 34 -6.51 -11.63 0.97
C LYS A 34 -8.01 -11.66 0.69
N LYS A 35 -8.59 -12.86 0.52
CA LYS A 35 -10.04 -13.03 0.34
C LYS A 35 -10.81 -12.60 1.59
N GLN A 36 -10.33 -12.95 2.77
CA GLN A 36 -10.99 -12.57 4.02
C GLN A 36 -10.99 -11.05 4.25
N ASP A 37 -9.87 -10.37 4.00
CA ASP A 37 -9.81 -8.90 4.00
C ASP A 37 -10.82 -8.31 3.00
N SER A 38 -10.82 -8.79 1.76
CA SER A 38 -11.77 -8.34 0.74
C SER A 38 -13.23 -8.51 1.18
N LEU A 39 -13.59 -9.69 1.72
CA LEU A 39 -14.95 -9.94 2.20
C LEU A 39 -15.34 -9.00 3.34
N PHE A 40 -14.44 -8.78 4.31
CA PHE A 40 -14.71 -7.89 5.43
C PHE A 40 -14.98 -6.47 4.97
N PHE A 41 -14.11 -5.92 4.12
CA PHE A 41 -14.23 -4.52 3.71
C PHE A 41 -15.31 -4.31 2.65
N GLU A 42 -15.53 -5.23 1.71
CA GLU A 42 -16.59 -5.06 0.71
C GLU A 42 -17.99 -5.24 1.32
N ARG A 43 -18.17 -6.29 2.13
CA ARG A 43 -19.49 -6.59 2.72
C ARG A 43 -19.77 -5.72 3.95
N GLY A 44 -18.82 -5.66 4.88
CA GLY A 44 -18.98 -4.94 6.14
C GLY A 44 -18.82 -3.44 5.98
N PHE A 45 -17.62 -2.98 5.59
CA PHE A 45 -17.31 -1.54 5.56
C PHE A 45 -18.03 -0.81 4.42
N ASN A 46 -17.85 -1.27 3.17
CA ASN A 46 -18.41 -0.64 1.98
C ASN A 46 -19.92 -0.91 1.86
N GLY A 47 -20.36 -2.13 2.18
CA GLY A 47 -21.74 -2.58 2.07
C GLY A 47 -22.62 -2.37 3.31
N CYS A 48 -22.05 -2.00 4.46
CA CYS A 48 -22.78 -1.82 5.73
C CYS A 48 -23.53 -3.06 6.24
N ASP A 49 -23.05 -4.26 5.96
CA ASP A 49 -23.59 -5.47 6.57
C ASP A 49 -23.13 -5.59 8.04
N MET A 50 -23.88 -4.95 8.92
CA MET A 50 -23.59 -4.93 10.36
C MET A 50 -23.62 -6.32 10.99
N ALA A 51 -24.56 -7.18 10.57
CA ALA A 51 -24.69 -8.54 11.10
C ALA A 51 -23.46 -9.40 10.74
N TYR A 52 -22.93 -9.22 9.53
CA TYR A 52 -21.68 -9.86 9.14
C TYR A 52 -20.49 -9.35 9.95
N MET A 53 -20.36 -8.03 10.15
CA MET A 53 -19.28 -7.47 10.96
C MET A 53 -19.35 -7.97 12.41
N GLU A 54 -20.54 -7.97 13.01
CA GLU A 54 -20.74 -8.46 14.37
C GLU A 54 -20.32 -9.94 14.52
N LYS A 55 -20.56 -10.76 13.49
CA LYS A 55 -20.18 -12.17 13.46
C LYS A 55 -18.68 -12.41 13.20
N THR A 56 -17.96 -11.48 12.58
CA THR A 56 -16.57 -11.69 12.12
C THR A 56 -15.52 -10.87 12.87
N VAL A 57 -15.95 -9.97 13.75
CA VAL A 57 -15.11 -9.26 14.71
C VAL A 57 -15.09 -10.01 16.03
N SER A 58 -13.91 -10.31 16.56
CA SER A 58 -13.75 -11.01 17.82
C SER A 58 -14.39 -10.23 18.98
N GLY A 59 -14.99 -10.94 19.95
CA GLY A 59 -15.56 -10.32 21.15
C GLY A 59 -14.54 -9.47 21.92
N ASP A 60 -13.28 -9.87 21.87
CA ASP A 60 -12.16 -9.22 22.55
C ASP A 60 -11.39 -8.23 21.64
N LEU A 61 -12.06 -7.64 20.64
CA LEU A 61 -11.43 -6.73 19.69
C LEU A 61 -10.63 -5.63 20.40
N LYS A 62 -9.42 -5.38 19.91
CA LYS A 62 -8.66 -4.16 20.20
C LYS A 62 -8.38 -3.40 18.92
N PHE A 63 -9.05 -2.28 18.74
CA PHE A 63 -8.80 -1.39 17.60
C PHE A 63 -8.08 -0.13 18.05
N TYR A 64 -6.90 0.10 17.51
CA TYR A 64 -6.08 1.29 17.75
C TYR A 64 -6.10 2.16 16.50
N HIS A 65 -6.65 3.36 16.61
CA HIS A 65 -6.67 4.34 15.54
C HIS A 65 -5.91 5.60 15.96
N ASP A 66 -4.90 6.00 15.19
CA ASP A 66 -4.07 7.17 15.44
C ASP A 66 -4.83 8.50 15.64
N LYS A 67 -5.97 8.70 14.95
CA LYS A 67 -6.84 9.87 15.06
C LYS A 67 -8.14 9.61 15.82
N GLY A 68 -8.58 8.35 15.88
CA GLY A 68 -9.85 7.94 16.48
C GLY A 68 -9.74 7.36 17.90
N GLY A 69 -8.52 7.17 18.40
CA GLY A 69 -8.25 6.55 19.70
C GLY A 69 -8.48 5.04 19.71
N PHE A 70 -8.48 4.48 20.92
CA PHE A 70 -8.75 3.06 21.16
C PHE A 70 -10.25 2.76 21.11
N GLN A 71 -10.62 1.59 20.56
CA GLN A 71 -11.99 1.10 20.49
C GLN A 71 -12.03 -0.40 20.78
N ASP A 72 -12.95 -0.82 21.65
CA ASP A 72 -13.35 -2.23 21.79
C ASP A 72 -14.40 -2.60 20.73
N LYS A 73 -14.89 -3.85 20.73
CA LYS A 73 -15.90 -4.31 19.76
C LYS A 73 -17.17 -3.44 19.76
N LYS A 74 -17.66 -3.07 20.94
CA LYS A 74 -18.91 -2.30 21.07
C LYS A 74 -18.73 -0.92 20.45
N ILE A 75 -17.69 -0.21 20.87
CA ILE A 75 -17.36 1.12 20.35
C ILE A 75 -17.10 1.05 18.84
N PHE A 76 -16.35 0.04 18.37
CA PHE A 76 -16.08 -0.15 16.95
C PHE A 76 -17.36 -0.26 16.11
N LEU A 77 -18.30 -1.13 16.51
CA LEU A 77 -19.55 -1.33 15.78
C LEU A 77 -20.45 -0.08 15.83
N GLU A 78 -20.49 0.63 16.95
CA GLU A 78 -21.19 1.92 17.09
C GLU A 78 -20.59 2.97 16.13
N ARG A 79 -19.26 3.14 16.13
CA ARG A 79 -18.55 4.06 15.24
C ARG A 79 -18.71 3.71 13.77
N MET A 80 -18.73 2.43 13.42
CA MET A 80 -19.03 1.97 12.06
C MET A 80 -20.42 2.41 11.62
N LYS A 81 -21.43 2.25 12.48
CA LYS A 81 -22.80 2.66 12.20
C LYS A 81 -22.91 4.19 12.04
N GLU A 82 -22.33 4.94 12.97
CA GLU A 82 -22.45 6.40 13.05
C GLU A 82 -21.66 7.14 11.96
N ASN A 83 -20.43 6.70 11.68
CA ASN A 83 -19.50 7.47 10.86
C ASN A 83 -19.36 6.91 9.45
N ILE A 84 -19.56 5.61 9.26
CA ILE A 84 -19.33 4.94 7.98
C ILE A 84 -20.64 4.59 7.28
N CYS A 85 -21.69 4.24 8.04
CA CYS A 85 -22.94 3.70 7.52
C CYS A 85 -24.17 4.62 7.65
N SER A 86 -24.01 5.81 8.21
CA SER A 86 -25.11 6.74 8.46
C SER A 86 -25.57 7.52 7.22
N ASN A 87 -24.65 7.78 6.27
CA ASN A 87 -24.94 8.57 5.07
C ASN A 87 -24.69 7.79 3.78
N PRO A 88 -25.73 7.26 3.11
CA PRO A 88 -25.58 6.53 1.85
C PRO A 88 -25.25 7.45 0.66
N ASN A 89 -25.46 8.76 0.77
CA ASN A 89 -25.21 9.71 -0.33
C ASN A 89 -23.74 10.13 -0.42
N GLN A 90 -23.00 10.06 0.70
CA GLN A 90 -21.57 10.32 0.79
C GLN A 90 -20.91 9.20 1.57
N LYS A 91 -20.80 8.05 0.91
CA LYS A 91 -20.43 6.80 1.55
C LYS A 91 -18.91 6.65 1.57
N PRO A 92 -18.25 6.61 2.74
CA PRO A 92 -16.86 6.21 2.80
C PRO A 92 -16.73 4.76 2.35
N ILE A 93 -15.78 4.50 1.47
CA ILE A 93 -15.39 3.15 1.04
C ILE A 93 -13.89 2.99 1.19
N ARG A 94 -13.45 1.76 1.44
CA ARG A 94 -12.04 1.38 1.56
C ARG A 94 -11.65 0.50 0.38
N LYS A 95 -10.47 0.75 -0.19
CA LYS A 95 -9.81 -0.13 -1.18
C LYS A 95 -8.40 -0.45 -0.70
N VAL A 96 -8.01 -1.73 -0.75
CA VAL A 96 -6.65 -2.15 -0.40
C VAL A 96 -5.68 -1.88 -1.55
N LEU A 97 -4.43 -1.51 -1.23
CA LEU A 97 -3.34 -1.53 -2.20
C LEU A 97 -2.73 -2.93 -2.23
N GLU A 98 -3.25 -3.81 -3.10
CA GLU A 98 -2.94 -5.24 -3.08
C GLU A 98 -1.44 -5.59 -3.13
N ASN A 99 -0.65 -4.79 -3.86
CA ASN A 99 0.78 -5.00 -3.98
C ASN A 99 1.54 -4.77 -2.66
N THR A 100 0.93 -4.12 -1.68
CA THR A 100 1.51 -3.85 -0.36
C THR A 100 1.15 -4.90 0.70
N LEU A 101 0.27 -5.86 0.37
CA LEU A 101 -0.16 -6.87 1.32
C LEU A 101 0.98 -7.81 1.70
N GLU A 102 1.11 -8.03 3.01
CA GLU A 102 2.02 -8.98 3.64
C GLU A 102 1.26 -9.81 4.66
N VAL A 103 1.58 -11.10 4.75
CA VAL A 103 0.96 -12.05 5.69
C VAL A 103 2.05 -12.82 6.42
N PHE A 104 1.91 -12.90 7.74
CA PHE A 104 2.83 -13.60 8.63
C PHE A 104 2.01 -14.61 9.46
N PRO A 105 2.19 -15.93 9.27
CA PRO A 105 1.44 -16.94 9.99
C PRO A 105 1.83 -16.99 11.47
N LEU A 106 0.86 -17.26 12.34
CA LEU A 106 1.05 -17.44 13.77
C LEU A 106 0.76 -18.89 14.14
N TYR A 107 1.78 -19.56 14.69
CA TYR A 107 1.71 -20.96 15.09
C TYR A 107 1.83 -21.11 16.60
N ASN A 108 1.06 -22.03 17.16
CA ASN A 108 1.20 -22.52 18.52
C ASN A 108 1.49 -24.02 18.45
N ASN A 109 2.69 -24.44 18.83
CA ASN A 109 3.14 -25.84 18.73
C ASN A 109 2.93 -26.46 17.34
N GLY A 110 3.23 -25.68 16.28
CA GLY A 110 3.08 -26.12 14.88
C GLY A 110 1.65 -26.02 14.33
N VAL A 111 0.65 -25.70 15.16
CA VAL A 111 -0.74 -25.51 14.73
C VAL A 111 -0.98 -24.04 14.39
N LEU A 112 -1.42 -23.77 13.15
CA LEU A 112 -1.78 -22.43 12.70
C LEU A 112 -3.03 -21.95 13.45
N TYR A 113 -2.89 -20.96 14.33
CA TYR A 113 -4.01 -20.39 15.10
C TYR A 113 -4.35 -18.96 14.70
N GLY A 114 -3.45 -18.29 13.97
CA GLY A 114 -3.62 -16.91 13.57
C GLY A 114 -2.75 -16.51 12.39
N ALA A 115 -2.90 -15.26 11.96
CA ALA A 115 -1.99 -14.60 11.03
C ALA A 115 -2.00 -13.10 11.26
N ILE A 116 -0.86 -12.44 11.07
CA ILE A 116 -0.76 -10.99 10.99
C ILE A 116 -0.81 -10.61 9.52
N GLN A 117 -1.75 -9.76 9.14
CA GLN A 117 -1.85 -9.18 7.81
C GLN A 117 -1.56 -7.69 7.90
N SER A 118 -0.74 -7.15 7.01
CA SER A 118 -0.46 -5.71 6.94
C SER A 118 -0.45 -5.22 5.51
N GLY A 119 -0.64 -3.92 5.34
CA GLY A 119 -0.54 -3.24 4.05
C GLY A 119 -1.00 -1.80 4.13
N ASP A 120 -1.16 -1.20 2.96
CA ASP A 120 -1.69 0.14 2.79
C ASP A 120 -3.12 0.06 2.23
N HIS A 121 -3.98 0.97 2.63
CA HIS A 121 -5.32 1.11 2.06
C HIS A 121 -5.68 2.57 1.79
N GLN A 122 -6.59 2.77 0.84
CA GLN A 122 -7.08 4.08 0.45
C GLN A 122 -8.57 4.19 0.76
N PHE A 123 -8.97 5.38 1.18
CA PHE A 123 -10.34 5.74 1.49
C PHE A 123 -10.89 6.69 0.44
N TYR A 124 -12.08 6.39 -0.04
CA TYR A 124 -12.78 7.21 -1.02
C TYR A 124 -14.16 7.60 -0.50
N ILE A 125 -14.71 8.67 -1.05
CA ILE A 125 -16.11 9.03 -0.91
C ILE A 125 -16.84 8.62 -2.17
N ARG A 126 -17.86 7.77 -2.00
CA ARG A 126 -18.77 7.33 -3.06
C ARG A 126 -20.07 8.11 -2.99
N GLU A 127 -20.45 8.69 -4.11
CA GLU A 127 -21.73 9.34 -4.31
C GLU A 127 -22.46 8.69 -5.50
N LYS A 128 -23.79 8.68 -5.47
CA LYS A 128 -24.60 8.07 -6.53
C LYS A 128 -24.31 8.72 -7.89
N ASN A 129 -24.06 7.90 -8.90
CA ASN A 129 -23.79 8.31 -10.28
C ASN A 129 -22.54 9.20 -10.46
N LYS A 130 -21.61 9.20 -9.51
CA LYS A 130 -20.32 9.89 -9.63
C LYS A 130 -19.17 8.91 -9.49
N SER A 131 -17.99 9.31 -9.99
CA SER A 131 -16.76 8.60 -9.70
C SER A 131 -16.39 8.73 -8.23
N ASP A 132 -15.88 7.64 -7.64
CA ASP A 132 -15.33 7.64 -6.28
C ASP A 132 -14.22 8.71 -6.16
N VAL A 133 -14.29 9.57 -5.14
CA VAL A 133 -13.30 10.63 -4.89
C VAL A 133 -12.32 10.17 -3.83
N LEU A 134 -11.03 10.13 -4.15
CA LEU A 134 -9.99 9.72 -3.22
C LEU A 134 -9.81 10.78 -2.11
N GLY A 135 -10.00 10.37 -0.85
CA GLY A 135 -10.00 11.26 0.30
C GLY A 135 -8.83 11.06 1.26
N GLY A 136 -8.24 9.86 1.31
CA GLY A 136 -7.12 9.60 2.21
C GLY A 136 -6.48 8.23 2.02
N GLN A 137 -5.40 8.01 2.77
CA GLN A 137 -4.68 6.75 2.83
C GLN A 137 -4.22 6.50 4.27
N ALA A 138 -4.09 5.23 4.64
CA ALA A 138 -3.49 4.82 5.89
C ALA A 138 -2.82 3.45 5.75
N ARG A 139 -2.00 3.12 6.74
CA ARG A 139 -1.40 1.82 6.93
C ARG A 139 -2.25 1.03 7.92
N PHE A 140 -2.35 -0.27 7.70
CA PHE A 140 -3.04 -1.15 8.61
C PHE A 140 -2.23 -2.40 8.97
N THR A 141 -2.49 -2.90 10.16
CA THR A 141 -2.05 -4.22 10.63
C THR A 141 -3.21 -4.88 11.35
N THR A 142 -3.60 -6.07 10.91
CA THR A 142 -4.67 -6.87 11.52
C THR A 142 -4.10 -8.20 12.00
N VAL A 143 -4.35 -8.52 13.26
CA VAL A 143 -4.18 -9.87 13.80
C VAL A 143 -5.49 -10.62 13.58
N TRP A 144 -5.43 -11.65 12.76
CA TRP A 144 -6.50 -12.60 12.52
C TRP A 144 -6.29 -13.82 13.40
N THR A 145 -7.34 -14.27 14.09
CA THR A 145 -7.34 -15.52 14.86
C THR A 145 -8.41 -16.47 14.34
N LYS A 146 -8.17 -17.78 14.43
CA LYS A 146 -9.18 -18.78 14.08
C LYS A 146 -10.09 -19.08 15.27
N GLU A 147 -11.40 -19.00 15.03
CA GLU A 147 -12.44 -19.56 15.88
C GLU A 147 -13.16 -20.67 15.10
N GLY A 148 -12.72 -21.92 15.32
CA GLY A 148 -13.08 -23.04 14.45
C GLY A 148 -12.52 -22.86 13.04
N SER A 149 -13.39 -22.83 12.04
CA SER A 149 -13.02 -22.57 10.64
C SER A 149 -13.08 -21.09 10.25
N ASN A 150 -13.50 -20.20 11.15
CA ASN A 150 -13.71 -18.79 10.84
C ASN A 150 -12.52 -17.93 11.25
N TRP A 151 -12.15 -16.99 10.38
CA TRP A 151 -11.17 -15.94 10.69
C TRP A 151 -11.85 -14.76 11.35
N MET A 152 -11.32 -14.38 12.51
CA MET A 152 -11.83 -13.30 13.35
C MET A 152 -10.79 -12.20 13.46
N MET A 153 -11.21 -10.94 13.30
CA MET A 153 -10.31 -9.81 13.58
C MET A 153 -10.20 -9.61 15.10
N ARG A 154 -8.99 -9.75 15.62
CA ARG A 154 -8.68 -9.73 17.06
C ARG A 154 -8.06 -8.41 17.49
N ASP A 155 -7.03 -7.97 16.78
CA ASP A 155 -6.33 -6.71 17.02
C ASP A 155 -6.18 -5.99 15.68
N ILE A 156 -6.47 -4.69 15.65
CA ILE A 156 -6.40 -3.88 14.44
C ILE A 156 -5.63 -2.60 14.79
N LEU A 157 -4.61 -2.29 14.00
CA LEU A 157 -3.91 -1.02 14.01
C LEU A 157 -4.26 -0.30 12.71
N SER A 158 -4.80 0.91 12.79
CA SER A 158 -4.98 1.80 11.64
C SER A 158 -4.28 3.12 11.94
N TYR A 159 -3.22 3.41 11.19
CA TYR A 159 -2.27 4.46 11.53
C TYR A 159 -1.69 5.11 10.29
N ASP A 160 -1.06 6.27 10.49
CA ASP A 160 -0.48 7.08 9.42
C ASP A 160 -1.56 7.59 8.44
N HIS A 161 -2.70 8.04 9.00
CA HIS A 161 -3.78 8.61 8.18
C HIS A 161 -3.34 9.96 7.62
N GLY A 162 -3.18 10.02 6.31
CA GLY A 162 -2.72 11.21 5.60
C GLY A 162 -3.51 11.50 4.34
N ALA A 163 -3.11 12.58 3.68
CA ALA A 163 -3.43 12.76 2.28
C ALA A 163 -2.96 11.51 1.51
N PRO A 164 -3.67 11.11 0.45
CA PRO A 164 -3.23 9.98 -0.35
C PRO A 164 -1.81 10.26 -0.85
N SER A 165 -0.87 9.37 -0.53
CA SER A 165 0.45 9.45 -1.16
C SER A 165 0.24 9.36 -2.66
N ALA A 166 0.91 10.20 -3.44
CA ALA A 166 0.94 10.04 -4.89
C ALA A 166 1.16 8.55 -5.20
N PRO A 167 0.43 7.97 -6.18
CA PRO A 167 0.56 6.54 -6.49
C PRO A 167 2.05 6.21 -6.57
N LYS A 168 2.49 5.03 -6.10
CA LYS A 168 3.87 4.57 -6.30
C LYS A 168 4.10 4.45 -7.80
N ILE A 169 4.39 5.58 -8.46
CA ILE A 169 4.49 5.73 -9.91
C ILE A 169 5.48 4.68 -10.42
N ALA A 170 6.53 4.42 -9.64
CA ALA A 170 7.58 3.46 -9.93
C ALA A 170 7.10 2.05 -10.37
N ASP A 171 6.12 1.45 -9.69
CA ASP A 171 5.74 0.05 -9.96
C ASP A 171 4.84 -0.07 -11.19
N ASN A 172 3.83 0.80 -11.28
CA ASN A 172 2.97 0.86 -12.46
C ASN A 172 3.70 1.38 -13.69
N LEU A 173 4.67 2.29 -13.52
CA LEU A 173 5.47 2.84 -14.61
C LEU A 173 6.38 1.78 -15.22
N LYS A 174 7.03 0.94 -14.40
CA LYS A 174 7.86 -0.16 -14.94
C LYS A 174 7.04 -1.11 -15.80
N LYS A 175 5.82 -1.46 -15.35
CA LYS A 175 4.91 -2.29 -16.14
C LYS A 175 4.46 -1.60 -17.43
N LEU A 176 4.04 -0.33 -17.35
CA LEU A 176 3.68 0.46 -18.54
C LEU A 176 4.84 0.60 -19.53
N MET A 177 6.07 0.76 -19.05
CA MET A 177 7.25 0.80 -19.88
C MET A 177 7.46 -0.52 -20.63
N GLN A 178 7.26 -1.66 -19.96
CA GLN A 178 7.35 -2.98 -20.58
C GLN A 178 6.24 -3.18 -21.62
N ASP A 179 4.98 -2.92 -21.26
CA ASP A 179 3.81 -3.14 -22.11
C ASP A 179 3.85 -2.28 -23.39
N ASN A 180 4.42 -1.08 -23.31
CA ASN A 180 4.50 -0.13 -24.42
C ASN A 180 5.89 -0.07 -25.09
N HIS A 181 6.80 -0.97 -24.73
CA HIS A 181 8.17 -1.01 -25.27
C HIS A 181 8.92 0.34 -25.13
N ILE A 182 8.68 1.05 -24.02
CA ILE A 182 9.34 2.33 -23.73
C ILE A 182 10.69 2.05 -23.04
N PRO A 183 11.83 2.35 -23.69
CA PRO A 183 13.14 1.93 -23.20
C PRO A 183 13.63 2.73 -22.00
N THR A 184 13.23 4.00 -21.88
CA THR A 184 13.66 4.92 -20.82
C THR A 184 12.59 5.96 -20.51
N VAL A 185 12.42 6.30 -19.22
CA VAL A 185 11.56 7.39 -18.75
C VAL A 185 12.29 8.23 -17.72
N GLY A 186 12.31 9.55 -17.89
CA GLY A 186 12.63 10.51 -16.84
C GLY A 186 11.35 11.04 -16.19
N LEU A 187 11.29 11.03 -14.86
CA LEU A 187 10.18 11.52 -14.04
C LEU A 187 10.66 12.66 -13.15
N GLY A 188 10.01 13.82 -13.25
CA GLY A 188 10.18 14.94 -12.34
C GLY A 188 8.85 15.31 -11.69
N ILE A 189 8.81 15.40 -10.36
CA ILE A 189 7.61 15.82 -9.61
C ILE A 189 7.85 17.24 -9.11
N ILE A 190 6.93 18.15 -9.45
CA ILE A 190 6.98 19.55 -9.02
C ILE A 190 5.76 19.82 -8.13
N GLU A 191 6.01 20.24 -6.90
CA GLU A 191 4.98 20.63 -5.94
C GLU A 191 5.27 22.05 -5.46
N ASN A 192 4.24 22.91 -5.45
CA ASN A 192 4.36 24.31 -5.04
C ASN A 192 5.50 25.07 -5.77
N GLY A 193 5.68 24.77 -7.05
CA GLY A 193 6.72 25.39 -7.89
C GLY A 193 8.15 24.93 -7.60
N LYS A 194 8.35 23.91 -6.74
CA LYS A 194 9.66 23.31 -6.44
C LYS A 194 9.72 21.88 -6.95
N LEU A 195 10.84 21.51 -7.56
CA LEU A 195 11.12 20.13 -7.94
C LEU A 195 11.38 19.31 -6.67
N THR A 196 10.48 18.38 -6.34
CA THR A 196 10.52 17.57 -5.12
C THR A 196 11.09 16.17 -5.36
N GLU A 197 10.99 15.65 -6.59
CA GLU A 197 11.51 14.34 -6.93
C GLU A 197 12.04 14.29 -8.36
N ILE A 198 13.16 13.60 -8.57
CA ILE A 198 13.67 13.22 -9.89
C ILE A 198 13.98 11.72 -9.86
N LYS A 199 13.39 10.95 -10.77
CA LYS A 199 13.70 9.53 -10.98
C LYS A 199 13.90 9.26 -12.45
N VAL A 200 14.85 8.41 -12.78
CA VAL A 200 15.05 7.92 -14.16
C VAL A 200 14.96 6.40 -14.16
N TYR A 201 14.21 5.88 -15.11
CA TYR A 201 13.92 4.46 -15.28
C TYR A 201 14.39 3.99 -16.65
N GLY A 202 14.84 2.75 -16.75
CA GLY A 202 15.19 2.12 -18.02
C GLY A 202 16.65 2.33 -18.43
N LYS A 203 16.93 2.09 -19.72
CA LYS A 203 18.28 2.06 -20.28
C LYS A 203 18.38 2.89 -21.56
N LEU A 204 19.48 3.63 -21.72
CA LEU A 204 19.79 4.41 -22.93
C LEU A 204 20.15 3.51 -24.13
N ASN A 205 20.71 2.35 -23.83
CA ASN A 205 21.03 1.29 -24.78
C ASN A 205 21.08 -0.05 -24.03
N GLU A 206 21.30 -1.17 -24.73
CA GLU A 206 21.27 -2.51 -24.12
C GLU A 206 22.19 -2.67 -22.89
N LYS A 207 23.27 -1.86 -22.83
CA LYS A 207 24.33 -1.97 -21.82
C LYS A 207 24.30 -0.90 -20.74
N THR A 208 23.61 0.23 -20.96
CA THR A 208 23.77 1.43 -20.11
C THR A 208 22.44 1.88 -19.54
N SER A 209 22.32 1.84 -18.20
CA SER A 209 21.18 2.42 -17.49
C SER A 209 21.14 3.94 -17.67
N ALA A 210 19.94 4.50 -17.78
CA ALA A 210 19.77 5.94 -17.93
C ALA A 210 20.03 6.66 -16.59
N ALA A 211 20.91 7.67 -16.62
CA ALA A 211 21.24 8.52 -15.48
C ALA A 211 20.35 9.77 -15.42
N TYR A 212 20.37 10.51 -14.31
CA TYR A 212 19.56 11.73 -14.12
C TYR A 212 19.83 12.82 -15.17
N ASN A 213 21.05 12.87 -15.70
CA ASN A 213 21.51 13.83 -16.71
C ASN A 213 21.41 13.26 -18.14
N SER A 214 20.63 12.20 -18.34
CA SER A 214 20.39 11.63 -19.67
C SER A 214 19.75 12.68 -20.58
N LEU A 215 20.35 12.87 -21.77
CA LEU A 215 19.81 13.75 -22.79
C LEU A 215 18.81 12.97 -23.65
N PHE A 216 17.59 13.49 -23.74
CA PHE A 216 16.55 12.95 -24.60
C PHE A 216 16.46 13.78 -25.87
N ASN A 217 16.44 13.13 -27.02
CA ASN A 217 16.10 13.81 -28.27
C ASN A 217 14.62 14.18 -28.24
N VAL A 218 14.34 15.47 -28.11
CA VAL A 218 12.97 15.98 -28.09
C VAL A 218 12.52 16.24 -29.53
N ALA A 219 11.61 15.41 -30.04
CA ALA A 219 10.89 15.74 -31.26
C ALA A 219 9.86 16.85 -30.95
N SER A 220 9.90 17.95 -31.73
CA SER A 220 8.96 19.08 -31.62
C SER A 220 9.01 19.83 -30.28
N LEU A 221 10.09 20.60 -30.05
CA LEU A 221 10.24 21.51 -28.91
C LEU A 221 9.21 22.65 -28.84
N THR A 222 8.56 22.99 -29.94
CA THR A 222 7.58 24.08 -29.98
C THR A 222 6.44 23.86 -28.98
N LYS A 223 5.92 22.63 -28.87
CA LYS A 223 4.80 22.32 -27.96
C LYS A 223 5.14 22.54 -26.49
N PRO A 224 6.23 21.96 -25.92
CA PRO A 224 6.57 22.22 -24.53
C PRO A 224 6.97 23.67 -24.28
N VAL A 225 7.67 24.34 -25.21
CA VAL A 225 8.01 25.76 -25.08
C VAL A 225 6.75 26.62 -25.02
N THR A 226 5.84 26.47 -25.99
CA THR A 226 4.56 27.21 -26.00
C THR A 226 3.74 26.92 -24.74
N ALA A 227 3.64 25.67 -24.30
CA ALA A 227 2.91 25.30 -23.08
C ALA A 227 3.51 25.97 -21.83
N ILE A 228 4.84 25.90 -21.66
CA ILE A 228 5.52 26.53 -20.52
C ILE A 228 5.38 28.05 -20.56
N THR A 229 5.49 28.67 -21.73
CA THR A 229 5.30 30.12 -21.91
C THR A 229 3.89 30.53 -21.53
N VAL A 230 2.86 29.85 -22.02
CA VAL A 230 1.46 30.14 -21.69
C VAL A 230 1.21 29.96 -20.19
N LEU A 231 1.63 28.83 -19.61
CA LEU A 231 1.48 28.58 -18.17
C LEU A 231 2.19 29.64 -17.32
N ARG A 232 3.35 30.12 -17.77
CA ARG A 232 4.08 31.19 -17.08
C ARG A 232 3.35 32.53 -17.19
N LEU A 233 2.80 32.86 -18.36
CA LEU A 233 2.03 34.10 -18.55
C LEU A 233 0.74 34.08 -17.73
N VAL A 234 0.02 32.95 -17.69
CA VAL A 234 -1.16 32.75 -16.82
C VAL A 234 -0.78 32.92 -15.35
N SER A 235 0.30 32.27 -14.89
CA SER A 235 0.78 32.39 -13.52
C SER A 235 1.17 33.82 -13.13
N LEU A 236 1.57 34.64 -14.10
CA LEU A 236 1.92 36.05 -13.89
C LEU A 236 0.72 37.00 -14.08
N GLY A 237 -0.47 36.48 -14.39
CA GLY A 237 -1.65 37.29 -14.71
C GLY A 237 -1.51 38.09 -16.01
N LYS A 238 -0.63 37.65 -16.93
CA LYS A 238 -0.31 38.32 -18.21
C LYS A 238 -0.92 37.62 -19.42
N TRP A 239 -1.80 36.66 -19.19
CA TRP A 239 -2.54 35.94 -20.22
C TRP A 239 -4.00 35.93 -19.81
N ASN A 240 -4.86 36.44 -20.69
CA ASN A 240 -6.29 36.61 -20.46
C ASN A 240 -7.06 35.41 -20.99
#